data_AF-A0A521TQ67-F1
#
_entry.id   AF-A0A521TQ67-F1
#
_cell.length_a   1.000
_cell.length_b   1.000
_cell.length_c   1.000
_cell.angle_alpha   90.00
_cell.angle_beta   90.00
_cell.angle_gamma   90.00
#
_symmetry.space_group_name_H-M   'P 1'
#
loop_
_entity.id
_entity.type
_entity.pdbx_description
1 polymer ?
#
loop_
_entity_poly.entity_id
_entity_poly.type
_entity_poly.pdbx_seq_one_letter_code
_entity_poly.pdbx_strand_id
1 'polypeptide(L)' 'MANLQLKSGAGWDVKAEYLGGAVTFYLVSQADKREYGKFASLGLKPTEWDRLVAWVNYQRTEEAVKGDV' A
#
# COMPACT_ATOMS: atom_id res chain seq x y z
N MET A 1 10.75 -4.89 -7.83
CA MET A 1 10.36 -4.13 -6.62
C MET A 1 8.90 -4.43 -6.33
N ALA A 2 8.52 -4.58 -5.06
CA ALA A 2 7.16 -4.97 -4.66
C ALA A 2 6.19 -3.78 -4.71
N ASN A 3 4.93 -4.03 -5.05
CA ASN A 3 3.83 -3.06 -4.98
C ASN A 3 3.02 -3.29 -3.69
N LEU A 4 2.49 -2.21 -3.13
CA LEU A 4 1.72 -2.25 -1.88
C LEU A 4 0.25 -1.88 -2.16
N GLN A 5 -0.72 -2.62 -1.63
CA GLN A 5 -2.14 -2.24 -1.68
C GLN A 5 -2.77 -2.29 -0.30
N LEU A 6 -2.96 -1.13 0.32
CA LEU A 6 -3.57 -0.95 1.64
C LEU A 6 -5.09 -0.93 1.51
N LYS A 7 -5.79 -1.75 2.29
CA LYS A 7 -7.26 -1.69 2.36
C LYS A 7 -7.69 -0.54 3.28
N SER A 8 -8.65 0.26 2.87
CA SER A 8 -9.33 1.21 3.76
C SER A 8 -10.81 0.82 3.92
N GLY A 9 -11.37 1.05 5.11
CA GLY A 9 -12.73 0.62 5.47
C GLY A 9 -13.85 1.38 4.76
N ALA A 10 -13.54 2.44 4.01
CA ALA A 10 -14.52 3.32 3.38
C ALA A 10 -14.83 2.99 1.91
N GLY A 11 -14.62 1.75 1.46
CA GLY A 11 -14.83 1.34 0.06
C GLY A 11 -13.73 1.76 -0.91
N TRP A 12 -12.62 2.26 -0.38
CA TRP A 12 -11.43 2.66 -1.13
C TRP A 12 -10.22 1.88 -0.64
N ASP A 13 -9.34 1.51 -1.55
CA ASP A 13 -8.02 0.97 -1.30
C ASP A 13 -6.98 2.02 -1.73
N VAL A 14 -5.78 1.93 -1.17
CA VAL A 14 -4.63 2.74 -1.56
C VAL A 14 -3.56 1.84 -2.11
N LYS A 15 -3.15 2.05 -3.36
CA LYS A 15 -2.00 1.39 -3.96
C LYS A 15 -0.79 2.30 -3.88
N ALA A 16 0.36 1.78 -3.51
CA ALA A 16 1.62 2.51 -3.48
C ALA A 16 2.67 1.80 -4.35
N GLU A 17 3.34 2.57 -5.20
CA GLU A 17 4.37 2.10 -6.13
C GLU A 17 5.64 2.95 -6.00
N TYR A 18 6.81 2.31 -6.07
CA TYR A 18 8.09 3.02 -6.10
C TYR A 18 8.52 3.31 -7.53
N LEU A 19 8.49 4.57 -7.93
CA LEU A 19 8.77 5.05 -9.28
C LEU A 19 9.79 6.18 -9.25
N GLY A 20 10.93 5.99 -9.91
CA GLY A 20 11.91 7.07 -10.13
C GLY A 20 12.47 7.73 -8.86
N GLY A 21 12.60 6.99 -7.76
CA GLY A 21 13.10 7.53 -6.49
C GLY A 21 12.02 8.08 -5.54
N ALA A 22 10.75 7.92 -5.89
CA ALA A 22 9.62 8.35 -5.08
C ALA A 22 8.57 7.24 -4.95
N VAL A 23 7.88 7.21 -3.81
CA VAL A 23 6.65 6.42 -3.67
C VAL A 23 5.49 7.26 -4.19
N THR A 24 4.70 6.68 -5.08
CA THR A 24 3.47 7.27 -5.61
C THR A 24 2.27 6.51 -5.06
N PHE A 25 1.28 7.24 -4.54
CA PHE A 25 0.05 6.68 -3.99
C PHE A 25 -1.12 6.93 -4.92
N TYR A 26 -1.90 5.88 -5.15
CA TYR A 26 -3.06 5.84 -6.01
C TYR A 26 -4.29 5.40 -5.22
N LEU A 27 -5.43 6.03 -5.52
CA LEU A 27 -6.72 5.57 -5.01
C LEU A 27 -7.27 4.47 -5.92
N VAL A 28 -7.67 3.36 -5.32
CA VAL A 28 -8.29 2.23 -6.00
C VAL A 28 -9.68 2.04 -5.40
N SER A 29 -10.72 2.07 -6.22
CA SER A 29 -12.08 1.80 -5.73
C SER A 29 -12.24 0.31 -5.46
N GLN A 30 -12.83 -0.05 -4.32
CA GLN A 30 -13.11 -1.45 -4.02
C GLN A 30 -14.28 -2.01 -4.81
N ALA A 31 -15.21 -1.14 -5.24
CA ALA A 31 -16.45 -1.52 -5.91
C ALA A 31 -16.20 -2.06 -7.32
N ASP A 32 -15.28 -1.44 -8.05
CA ASP A 32 -14.99 -1.77 -9.45
C ASP A 32 -13.52 -2.16 -9.70
N LYS A 33 -12.69 -2.16 -8.65
CA LYS A 33 -11.26 -2.49 -8.69
C LYS A 33 -10.46 -1.60 -9.64
N ARG A 34 -10.93 -0.40 -9.94
CA ARG A 34 -10.23 0.55 -10.82
C ARG A 34 -9.39 1.53 -10.03
N GLU A 35 -8.26 1.89 -10.62
CA GLU A 35 -7.40 2.97 -10.16
C GLU A 35 -7.96 4.31 -10.68
N TYR A 36 -8.26 5.23 -9.77
CA TYR A 36 -8.88 6.52 -10.09
C TYR A 36 -7.87 7.68 -10.16
N GLY A 37 -6.60 7.40 -9.83
CA GLY A 37 -5.50 8.33 -10.06
C GLY A 37 -4.59 8.49 -8.85
N LYS A 38 -3.48 9.19 -9.12
CA LYS A 38 -2.46 9.58 -8.14
C LYS A 38 -2.97 10.73 -7.28
N PHE A 39 -2.84 10.61 -5.96
CA PHE A 39 -3.18 11.70 -5.03
C PHE A 39 -1.98 12.18 -4.20
N ALA A 40 -0.91 11.39 -4.09
CA ALA A 40 0.30 11.80 -3.38
C ALA A 40 1.58 11.20 -3.98
N SER A 41 2.70 11.89 -3.78
CA SER A 41 4.05 11.40 -4.08
C SER A 41 4.98 11.81 -2.97
N LEU A 42 5.79 10.88 -2.45
CA LEU A 42 6.77 11.14 -1.42
C LEU A 42 8.15 10.68 -1.89
N GLY A 43 9.16 11.56 -1.79
CA GLY A 43 10.54 11.19 -2.01
C GLY A 43 10.99 10.26 -0.88
N LEU A 44 11.38 9.03 -1.21
CA LEU A 44 11.81 8.02 -0.25
C LEU A 44 13.04 7.33 -0.81
N LYS A 45 14.03 7.08 0.05
CA LYS A 45 15.17 6.24 -0.34
C LYS A 45 14.67 4.81 -0.57
N PRO A 46 15.30 4.03 -1.47
CA PRO A 46 14.89 2.65 -1.72
C PRO A 46 14.81 1.80 -0.44
N THR A 47 15.75 2.01 0.48
CA THR A 47 15.80 1.30 1.76
C THR A 47 14.64 1.65 2.71
N GLU A 48 14.10 2.87 2.61
CA GLU A 48 12.93 3.28 3.38
C GLU A 48 11.66 2.65 2.81
N TRP A 49 11.57 2.54 1.48
CA TRP A 49 10.49 1.80 0.82
C TRP A 49 10.49 0.32 1.19
N ASP A 50 11.65 -0.34 1.14
CA ASP A 50 11.75 -1.76 1.48
C ASP A 50 11.32 -2.02 2.93
N ARG A 51 11.71 -1.13 3.87
CA ARG A 51 11.26 -1.19 5.27
C ARG A 51 9.75 -1.01 5.41
N LEU A 52 9.16 -0.08 4.67
CA LEU A 52 7.72 0.15 4.69
C LEU A 52 6.96 -1.09 4.19
N VAL A 53 7.39 -1.67 3.07
CA VAL A 53 6.79 -2.90 2.53
C VAL A 53 6.87 -4.05 3.53
N ALA A 54 8.04 -4.24 4.16
CA ALA A 54 8.23 -5.27 5.18
C ALA A 54 7.30 -5.06 6.38
N TRP A 55 7.20 -3.84 6.90
CA TRP A 55 6.35 -3.52 8.05
C TRP A 55 4.87 -3.76 7.76
N VAL A 56 4.37 -3.33 6.59
CA VAL A 56 2.97 -3.56 6.21
C VAL A 56 2.67 -5.05 6.05
N ASN A 57 3.57 -5.82 5.45
CA ASN A 57 3.39 -7.27 5.33
C ASN A 57 3.42 -7.97 6.70
N TYR A 58 4.26 -7.51 7.63
CA TYR A 58 4.27 -7.98 9.01
C TYR A 58 2.92 -7.72 9.71
N GLN A 59 2.38 -6.50 9.63
CA GLN A 59 1.08 -6.16 10.23
C GLN A 59 -0.07 -7.03 9.69
N ARG A 60 -0.11 -7.32 8.39
CA ARG A 60 -1.11 -8.23 7.81
C ARG A 60 -1.00 -9.65 8.34
N THR A 61 0.23 -10.09 8.57
CA THR A 61 0.49 -11.43 9.13
C THR A 61 0.00 -11.49 10.57
N GLU A 62 0.21 -10.44 11.37
CA GLU A 62 -0.33 -10.36 12.73
C GLU A 62 -1.87 -10.30 12.77
N GLU A 63 -2.51 -9.54 11.87
CA GLU A 63 -3.97 -9.50 11.77
C GLU A 63 -4.55 -10.87 11.37
N ALA A 64 -3.91 -11.58 10.44
CA ALA A 64 -4.33 -12.93 10.06
C ALA A 64 -4.22 -13.93 11.22
N VAL A 65 -3.17 -13.82 12.05
CA VAL A 65 -2.96 -14.69 13.22
C VAL A 65 -3.96 -14.38 14.35
N LYS A 66 -4.40 -13.12 14.50
CA LYS A 66 -5.37 -12.72 15.54
C LYS A 66 -6.83 -13.04 15.19
N GLY A 67 -7.16 -13.20 13.92
CA GLY A 67 -8.52 -13.51 13.46
C GLY A 67 -8.91 -14.99 13.53
N ASP A 68 -7.99 -15.87 13.94
CA ASP A 68 -8.14 -17.33 13.95
C ASP A 68 -8.22 -17.90 15.40
N VAL A 69 -8.73 -17.11 16.36
CA VAL A 69 -8.96 -17.48 17.76
C VAL A 69 -10.39 -17.17 18.19
#